data_AF-A0A0L7LEC9-F1
#
_entry.id   AF-A0A0L7LEC9-F1
#
_cell.length_a   1.000
_cell.length_b   1.000
_cell.length_c   1.000
_cell.angle_alpha   90.00
_cell.angle_beta   90.00
_cell.angle_gamma   90.00
#
_symmetry.space_group_name_H-M   'P 1'
#
loop_
_entity.id
_entity.type
_entity.pdbx_description
1 polymer ?
#
loop_
_entity_poly.entity_id
_entity_poly.type
_entity_poly.pdbx_seq_one_letter_code
_entity_poly.pdbx_strand_id
1 'polypeptide(L)'
;IDPCQCGVFMSQQVGIREGRRSGRPRGPPQGEPVVTYDTDSPSLPCGGGGNKHCISKCLDVILKYLPKAGPVICGAVERDIHREKAFLFIKNCGGDWMPTSFSAGKEFCCTDGQHHKC
;
A
#
# COMPACT_ATOMS: atom_id res chain seq x y z
N ILE A 1 9.88 -19.75 6.55
CA ILE A 1 8.52 -19.32 6.93
C ILE A 1 8.59 -17.80 6.99
N ASP A 2 7.99 -17.13 6.01
CA ASP A 2 8.23 -15.70 5.80
C ASP A 2 7.23 -14.85 6.60
N PRO A 3 7.67 -13.72 7.18
CA PRO A 3 6.78 -12.83 7.91
C PRO A 3 5.70 -12.25 6.99
N CYS A 4 4.57 -11.87 7.58
CA CYS A 4 3.59 -11.05 6.88
C CYS A 4 4.24 -9.71 6.52
N GLN A 5 4.11 -9.31 5.25
CA GLN A 5 4.61 -8.03 4.73
C GLN A 5 3.43 -7.15 4.33
N CYS A 6 3.55 -5.87 4.63
CA CYS A 6 2.62 -4.81 4.27
C CYS A 6 3.23 -4.01 3.12
N GLY A 7 2.48 -3.80 2.05
CA GLY A 7 2.92 -3.01 0.90
C GLY A 7 1.92 -1.89 0.63
N VAL A 8 2.42 -0.67 0.49
CA VAL A 8 1.63 0.47 0.01
C VAL A 8 1.93 0.68 -1.47
N PHE A 9 0.87 0.74 -2.26
CA PHE A 9 0.95 0.98 -3.71
C PHE A 9 0.10 2.19 -4.08
N MET A 10 0.57 2.97 -5.05
CA MET A 10 -0.16 4.14 -5.55
C MET A 10 -1.22 3.73 -6.57
N SER A 11 -2.28 4.53 -6.73
CA SER A 11 -3.42 4.25 -7.63
C SER A 11 -2.99 3.79 -9.02
N GLN A 12 -1.97 4.42 -9.63
CA GLN A 12 -1.49 4.03 -10.95
C GLN A 12 -0.87 2.62 -10.97
N GLN A 13 -0.11 2.24 -9.93
CA GLN A 13 0.49 0.91 -9.81
C GLN A 13 -0.55 -0.21 -9.75
N VAL A 14 -1.78 0.11 -9.33
CA VAL A 14 -2.87 -0.85 -9.17
C VAL A 14 -3.95 -0.70 -10.26
N GLY A 15 -3.62 0.00 -11.34
CA GLY A 15 -4.49 0.19 -12.50
C GLY A 15 -5.69 1.12 -12.28
N ILE A 16 -5.67 1.92 -11.21
CA ILE A 16 -6.69 2.94 -10.92
C ILE A 16 -6.23 4.27 -11.53
N ARG A 17 -7.04 4.79 -12.46
CA ARG A 17 -6.83 6.10 -13.08
C ARG A 17 -7.84 7.11 -12.55
N GLU A 18 -7.44 8.36 -12.52
CA GLU A 18 -8.29 9.49 -12.18
C GLU A 18 -9.60 9.46 -13.00
N GLY A 19 -10.74 9.60 -12.34
CA GLY A 19 -12.08 9.58 -12.98
C GLY A 19 -12.80 8.24 -13.04
N ARG A 20 -12.18 7.10 -12.70
CA ARG A 20 -12.91 5.81 -12.59
C ARG A 20 -13.60 5.67 -11.23
N ARG A 21 -14.94 5.62 -11.24
CA ARG A 21 -15.81 5.52 -10.04
C ARG A 21 -15.65 4.22 -9.23
N SER A 22 -15.09 3.14 -9.81
CA SER A 22 -14.80 1.90 -9.08
C SER A 22 -13.34 1.84 -8.66
N GLY A 23 -13.03 2.50 -7.54
CA GLY A 23 -11.69 2.62 -6.94
C GLY A 23 -11.19 1.34 -6.27
N ARG A 24 -11.34 0.17 -6.91
CA ARG A 24 -10.78 -1.08 -6.42
C ARG A 24 -9.59 -1.49 -7.29
N PRO A 25 -8.44 -1.87 -6.69
CA PRO A 25 -7.32 -2.43 -7.42
C PRO A 25 -7.75 -3.58 -8.34
N ARG A 26 -7.21 -3.61 -9.57
CA ARG A 26 -7.43 -4.72 -10.51
C ARG A 26 -6.13 -5.49 -10.71
N GLY A 27 -6.12 -6.74 -10.24
CA GLY A 27 -4.96 -7.63 -10.38
C GLY A 27 -3.82 -7.32 -9.41
N PRO A 28 -2.67 -7.99 -9.57
CA PRO A 28 -1.47 -7.70 -8.79
C PRO A 28 -0.98 -6.28 -9.09
N PRO A 29 -0.35 -5.61 -8.12
CA PRO A 29 0.25 -4.31 -8.34
C PRO A 29 1.43 -4.40 -9.30
N GLN A 30 1.72 -3.29 -9.98
CA GLN A 30 2.89 -3.14 -10.84
C GLN A 30 4.07 -2.53 -10.07
N GLY A 31 5.23 -3.17 -10.21
CA GLY A 31 6.47 -2.75 -9.55
C GLY A 31 6.48 -3.03 -8.04
N GLU A 32 7.45 -2.44 -7.36
CA GLU A 32 7.62 -2.56 -5.92
C GLU A 32 6.71 -1.57 -5.15
N PRO A 33 6.32 -1.90 -3.92
CA PRO A 33 5.57 -0.98 -3.08
C PRO A 33 6.40 0.27 -2.75
N VAL A 34 5.75 1.44 -2.72
CA VAL A 34 6.40 2.70 -2.31
C VAL A 34 6.73 2.73 -0.81
N VAL A 35 6.02 1.93 -0.02
CA VAL A 35 6.32 1.70 1.39
C VAL A 35 6.12 0.22 1.70
N THR A 36 7.13 -0.41 2.28
CA THR A 36 7.07 -1.79 2.76
C THR A 36 7.28 -1.83 4.26
N TYR A 37 6.58 -2.73 4.94
CA TYR A 37 6.82 -3.02 6.35
C TYR A 37 6.69 -4.51 6.60
N ASP A 38 7.74 -5.11 7.15
CA ASP A 38 7.73 -6.50 7.57
C ASP A 38 7.27 -6.56 9.03
N THR A 39 6.26 -7.39 9.29
CA THR A 39 5.75 -7.54 10.66
C THR A 39 6.68 -8.42 11.49
N ASP A 40 6.95 -8.04 12.74
CA ASP A 40 7.81 -8.79 13.69
C ASP A 40 7.21 -10.13 14.16
N SER A 41 6.06 -10.53 13.61
CA SER A 41 5.24 -11.60 14.14
C SER A 41 5.41 -12.89 13.32
N PRO A 42 5.40 -14.06 13.98
CA PRO A 42 5.49 -15.32 13.26
C PRO A 42 4.34 -15.42 12.24
N SER A 43 4.64 -15.97 11.07
CA SER A 43 3.63 -16.16 10.02
C SER A 43 2.45 -16.93 10.60
N LEU A 44 1.24 -16.49 10.32
CA LEU A 44 0.07 -17.32 10.56
C LEU A 44 -0.14 -18.30 9.41
N PRO A 45 -0.90 -19.40 9.63
CA PRO A 45 -1.19 -20.37 8.59
C PRO A 45 -1.68 -19.70 7.30
N CYS A 46 -1.15 -20.18 6.17
CA CYS A 46 -1.51 -19.68 4.86
C CYS A 46 -2.99 -19.98 4.61
N GLY A 47 -3.81 -18.94 4.50
CA GLY A 47 -5.25 -19.09 4.36
C GLY A 47 -6.02 -17.86 4.84
N GLY A 48 -7.35 -17.92 4.75
CA GLY A 48 -8.23 -16.78 5.08
C GLY A 48 -8.03 -16.24 6.50
N GLY A 49 -7.77 -17.12 7.48
CA GLY A 49 -7.48 -16.72 8.86
C GLY A 49 -6.17 -15.94 9.01
N GLY A 50 -5.07 -16.47 8.46
CA GLY A 50 -3.77 -15.80 8.47
C GLY A 50 -3.78 -14.48 7.70
N ASN A 51 -4.46 -14.44 6.56
CA ASN A 51 -4.60 -13.21 5.77
C ASN A 51 -5.35 -12.13 6.53
N LYS A 52 -6.46 -12.47 7.21
CA LYS A 52 -7.22 -11.49 8.02
C LYS A 52 -6.38 -10.86 9.12
N HIS A 53 -5.58 -11.66 9.81
CA HIS A 53 -4.70 -11.16 10.86
C HIS A 53 -3.51 -10.36 10.32
N CYS A 54 -2.94 -10.79 9.19
CA CYS A 54 -1.91 -10.02 8.47
C CYS A 54 -2.45 -8.65 8.07
N ILE A 55 -3.67 -8.57 7.52
CA ILE A 55 -4.36 -7.31 7.23
C ILE A 55 -4.52 -6.46 8.50
N SER A 56 -5.00 -7.05 9.60
CA SER A 56 -5.19 -6.32 10.87
C SER A 56 -3.89 -5.67 11.36
N LYS A 57 -2.80 -6.44 11.38
CA LYS A 57 -1.48 -5.93 11.79
C LYS A 57 -0.97 -4.85 10.86
N CYS A 58 -1.10 -5.05 9.55
CA CYS A 58 -0.71 -4.04 8.59
C CYS A 58 -1.50 -2.74 8.78
N LEU A 59 -2.81 -2.81 9.05
CA LEU A 59 -3.62 -1.63 9.33
C LEU A 59 -3.16 -0.89 10.58
N ASP A 60 -2.88 -1.60 11.67
CA ASP A 60 -2.42 -1.00 12.94
C ASP A 60 -1.14 -0.18 12.78
N VAL A 61 -0.26 -0.63 11.90
CA VAL A 61 1.01 0.04 11.55
C VAL A 61 0.72 1.18 10.58
N ILE A 62 0.14 0.87 9.43
CA ILE A 62 -0.04 1.79 8.30
C ILE A 62 -0.90 3.00 8.66
N LEU A 63 -1.91 2.86 9.51
CA LEU A 63 -2.72 3.99 9.98
C LEU A 63 -1.93 5.01 10.80
N LYS A 64 -0.84 4.59 11.46
CA LYS A 64 0.04 5.49 12.22
C LYS A 64 1.01 6.23 11.31
N TYR A 65 1.46 5.59 10.24
CA TYR A 65 2.49 6.14 9.34
C TYR A 65 1.93 6.95 8.17
N LEU A 66 0.83 6.50 7.53
CA LEU A 66 0.28 7.15 6.34
C LEU A 66 0.01 8.65 6.49
N PRO A 67 -0.54 9.16 7.61
CA PRO A 67 -0.75 10.59 7.77
C PRO A 67 0.51 11.44 7.65
N LYS A 68 1.69 10.85 7.88
CA LYS A 68 3.01 11.48 7.81
C LYS A 68 3.88 10.94 6.67
N ALA A 69 3.36 10.01 5.88
CA ALA A 69 4.12 9.30 4.86
C ALA A 69 4.36 10.11 3.58
N GLY A 70 3.80 11.31 3.45
CA GLY A 70 3.93 12.16 2.25
C GLY A 70 5.38 12.28 1.76
N PRO A 71 6.33 12.79 2.58
CA PRO A 71 7.73 12.88 2.19
C PRO A 71 8.38 11.54 1.85
N VAL A 72 8.03 10.46 2.57
CA VAL A 72 8.56 9.12 2.32
C VAL A 72 8.07 8.59 0.97
N ILE A 73 6.77 8.71 0.69
CA ILE A 73 6.15 8.30 -0.57
C ILE A 73 6.72 9.12 -1.73
N CYS A 74 6.83 10.44 -1.59
CA CYS A 74 7.36 11.30 -2.65
C CYS A 74 8.87 11.11 -2.88
N GLY A 75 9.64 10.73 -1.86
CA GLY A 75 11.05 10.39 -2.02
C GLY A 75 11.27 8.98 -2.60
N ALA A 76 10.33 8.05 -2.35
CA ALA A 76 10.40 6.68 -2.88
C ALA A 76 9.85 6.56 -4.31
N VAL A 77 8.94 7.45 -4.70
CA VAL A 77 8.39 7.46 -6.06
C VAL A 77 9.30 8.27 -6.99
N GLU A 78 9.81 7.64 -8.05
CA GLU A 78 10.69 8.28 -9.03
C GLU A 78 9.94 9.07 -10.12
N ARG A 79 8.73 9.59 -9.80
CA ARG A 79 7.90 10.34 -10.74
C ARG A 79 6.99 11.32 -10.01
N ASP A 80 6.53 12.33 -10.73
CA ASP A 80 5.48 13.19 -10.22
C ASP A 80 4.18 12.40 -9.98
N ILE A 81 3.51 12.76 -8.90
CA ILE A 81 2.23 12.19 -8.48
C ILE A 81 1.23 13.33 -8.43
N HIS A 82 0.08 13.15 -9.07
CA HIS A 82 -1.04 14.08 -8.99
C HIS A 82 -2.27 13.38 -8.42
N ARG A 83 -2.72 13.84 -7.24
CA ARG A 83 -3.95 13.41 -6.56
C ARG A 83 -4.13 11.89 -6.45
N GLU A 84 -3.04 11.16 -6.23
CA GLU A 84 -3.12 9.71 -6.15
C GLU A 84 -3.48 9.22 -4.75
N LYS A 85 -4.18 8.10 -4.70
CA LYS A 85 -4.49 7.41 -3.45
C LYS A 85 -3.52 6.27 -3.22
N ALA A 86 -3.17 6.06 -1.96
CA ALA A 86 -2.41 4.91 -1.51
C ALA A 86 -3.34 3.73 -1.21
N PHE A 87 -2.93 2.52 -1.59
CA PHE A 87 -3.67 1.27 -1.39
C PHE A 87 -2.82 0.28 -0.61
N LEU A 88 -3.44 -0.41 0.35
CA LEU A 88 -2.76 -1.42 1.12
C LEU A 88 -2.89 -2.79 0.46
N PHE A 89 -1.76 -3.45 0.32
CA PHE A 89 -1.60 -4.84 -0.07
C PHE A 89 -0.89 -5.59 1.05
N ILE A 90 -1.12 -6.89 1.10
CA ILE A 90 -0.39 -7.78 1.99
C ILE A 90 0.28 -8.90 1.21
N LYS A 91 1.40 -9.36 1.72
CA LYS A 91 2.04 -10.60 1.30
C LYS A 91 2.16 -11.49 2.53
N ASN A 92 1.58 -12.69 2.44
CA ASN A 92 1.61 -13.67 3.52
C ASN A 92 2.08 -15.00 2.93
N CYS A 93 2.94 -15.72 3.66
CA CYS A 93 3.53 -17.00 3.21
C CYS A 93 4.30 -16.95 1.87
N GLY A 94 5.00 -15.86 1.57
CA GLY A 94 5.83 -15.77 0.36
C GLY A 94 5.05 -15.72 -0.97
N GLY A 95 3.72 -15.62 -0.93
CA GLY A 95 2.87 -15.53 -2.13
C GLY A 95 2.88 -14.16 -2.82
N ASP A 96 2.00 -13.97 -3.80
CA ASP A 96 1.85 -12.68 -4.47
C ASP A 96 1.24 -11.61 -3.56
N TRP A 97 1.43 -10.34 -3.92
CA TRP A 97 0.76 -9.21 -3.29
C TRP A 97 -0.76 -9.32 -3.46
N MET A 98 -1.48 -9.44 -2.36
CA MET A 98 -2.94 -9.51 -2.34
C MET A 98 -3.56 -8.17 -1.96
N PRO A 99 -4.57 -7.68 -2.72
CA PRO A 99 -5.23 -6.41 -2.42
C PRO A 99 -6.09 -6.53 -1.17
N THR A 100 -6.06 -5.49 -0.34
CA THR A 100 -7.02 -5.33 0.76
C THR A 100 -8.18 -4.43 0.35
N SER A 101 -9.17 -4.25 1.23
CA SER A 101 -10.24 -3.26 1.06
C SER A 101 -9.81 -1.84 1.43
N PHE A 102 -8.59 -1.66 1.96
CA PHE A 102 -8.14 -0.38 2.49
C PHE A 102 -7.51 0.49 1.40
N SER A 103 -7.93 1.75 1.37
CA SER A 103 -7.27 2.83 0.67
C SER A 103 -7.15 4.04 1.59
N ALA A 104 -6.09 4.82 1.42
CA ALA A 104 -5.93 6.07 2.14
C ALA A 104 -7.04 7.05 1.73
N GLY A 105 -7.67 7.66 2.74
CA GLY A 105 -8.66 8.73 2.50
C GLY A 105 -8.01 10.03 2.01
N LYS A 106 -6.71 10.23 2.24
CA LYS A 106 -5.94 11.36 1.73
C LYS A 106 -5.32 11.05 0.37
N GLU A 107 -5.26 12.07 -0.47
CA GLU A 107 -4.55 12.07 -1.74
C GLU A 107 -3.11 12.57 -1.52
N PHE A 108 -2.18 12.11 -2.36
CA PHE A 108 -0.78 12.49 -2.34
C PHE A 108 -0.43 13.22 -3.63
N CYS A 109 0.31 14.33 -3.49
CA CYS A 109 0.86 15.10 -4.59
C CYS A 109 2.37 15.27 -4.39
N CYS A 110 3.13 14.96 -5.42
CA CYS A 110 4.59 15.00 -5.43
C CYS A 110 5.05 15.72 -6.69
N THR A 111 5.97 16.68 -6.53
CA THR A 111 6.67 17.35 -7.63
C THR A 111 8.14 17.40 -7.30
N ASP A 112 8.99 16.93 -8.21
CA ASP A 112 10.45 16.86 -8.01
C ASP A 112 10.83 16.12 -6.70
N GLY A 113 10.12 15.03 -6.41
CA GLY A 113 10.31 14.23 -5.19
C GLY A 113 9.83 14.88 -3.89
N GLN A 114 9.22 16.08 -3.95
CA GLN A 114 8.74 16.80 -2.77
C GLN A 114 7.23 16.70 -2.59
N HIS A 115 6.82 16.33 -1.38
CA HIS A 115 5.42 16.28 -0.99
C HIS A 115 4.86 17.68 -0.76
N HIS A 116 3.69 17.93 -1.36
CA HIS A 116 2.93 19.14 -1.14
C HIS A 116 1.44 18.80 -1.03
N LYS A 117 0.66 19.79 -0.59
CA LYS A 117 -0.78 19.66 -0.49
C LYS A 117 -1.38 19.61 -1.91
N CYS A 118 -2.16 18.56 -2.19
CA CYS A 118 -3.15 18.57 -3.27
C CYS A 118 -4.26 19.61 -2.96
#